data_AF-H3C716-F1
#
_entry.id   AF-H3C716-F1
#
_cell.length_a   1.000
_cell.length_b   1.000
_cell.length_c   1.000
_cell.angle_alpha   90.00
_cell.angle_beta   90.00
_cell.angle_gamma   90.00
#
_symmetry.space_group_name_H-M   'P 1'
#
loop_
_entity.id
_entity.type
_entity.pdbx_description
1 polymer ?
#
loop_
_entity_poly.entity_id
_entity_poly.type
_entity_poly.pdbx_seq_one_letter_code
_entity_poly.pdbx_strand_id
1 'polypeptide(L)'
;WQPNMVLDDGGDLTHWIHEKHPSLFQTLKGIVEESLTGIHRLYQLSKAGKLCLPAFNVNDCVTKQKFDSLYCCKESVLSGLKRTTDVMFGGKQVLVCGYGEVGKGCCAALKAVGAVVYVTEADPICALQACMDGFRVVRMEEVAAQVDVVITCTGNKNVVVRKHLDRMKNGCIVCNMGHSNTEIDLASLRTAELRWERVRSHVDHVIWPDGKRILLLAEVTMLLMRMRMRMRM
;
A
#
# COMPACT_ATOMS: atom_id res chain seq x y z
N TRP A 1 7.64 -32.57 8.94
CA TRP A 1 7.95 -31.46 9.86
C TRP A 1 6.64 -30.74 10.18
N GLN A 2 6.35 -30.44 11.45
CA GLN A 2 5.16 -29.68 11.87
C GLN A 2 5.61 -28.40 12.56
N PRO A 3 5.15 -27.21 12.13
CA PRO A 3 5.49 -25.95 12.79
C PRO A 3 4.87 -25.91 14.19
N ASN A 4 5.59 -25.33 15.14
CA ASN A 4 5.13 -25.10 16.51
C ASN A 4 4.94 -23.60 16.82
N MET A 5 5.37 -22.71 15.92
CA MET A 5 5.26 -21.26 16.00
C MET A 5 4.98 -20.73 14.60
N VAL A 6 4.27 -19.60 14.52
CA VAL A 6 4.03 -18.88 13.27
C VAL A 6 4.61 -17.47 13.40
N LEU A 7 5.40 -17.08 12.42
CA LEU A 7 5.84 -15.70 12.22
C LEU A 7 5.25 -15.25 10.89
N ASP A 8 4.39 -14.25 10.94
CA ASP A 8 3.50 -13.87 9.84
C ASP A 8 3.58 -12.36 9.56
N ASP A 9 3.38 -12.03 8.29
CA ASP A 9 3.33 -10.66 7.76
C ASP A 9 2.15 -10.61 6.80
N GLY A 10 1.00 -10.17 7.30
CA GLY A 10 -0.26 -10.05 6.55
C GLY A 10 -1.38 -10.95 7.09
N GLY A 11 -1.06 -11.89 7.97
CA GLY A 11 -1.98 -12.88 8.51
C GLY A 11 -2.37 -13.97 7.52
N ASP A 12 -1.68 -14.11 6.38
CA ASP A 12 -2.05 -15.05 5.32
C ASP A 12 -1.71 -16.49 5.71
N LEU A 13 -0.53 -16.73 6.31
CA LEU A 13 -0.13 -18.05 6.78
C LEU A 13 -1.02 -18.51 7.94
N THR A 14 -1.27 -17.61 8.88
CA THR A 14 -2.18 -17.83 10.01
C THR A 14 -3.57 -18.22 9.52
N HIS A 15 -4.12 -17.47 8.57
CA HIS A 15 -5.44 -17.74 8.01
C HIS A 15 -5.48 -19.08 7.27
N TRP A 16 -4.45 -19.36 6.47
CA TRP A 16 -4.34 -20.63 5.74
C TRP A 16 -4.27 -21.84 6.67
N ILE A 17 -3.47 -21.78 7.75
CA ILE A 17 -3.40 -22.85 8.75
C ILE A 17 -4.75 -23.00 9.45
N HIS A 18 -5.39 -21.90 9.85
CA HIS A 18 -6.69 -21.92 10.51
C HIS A 18 -7.78 -22.59 9.65
N GLU A 19 -7.83 -22.29 8.35
CA GLU A 19 -8.85 -22.86 7.46
C GLU A 19 -8.55 -24.28 6.98
N LYS A 20 -7.30 -24.56 6.59
CA LYS A 20 -6.93 -25.83 5.93
C LYS A 20 -6.41 -26.88 6.91
N HIS A 21 -5.86 -26.46 8.05
CA HIS A 21 -5.20 -27.35 9.01
C HIS A 21 -5.60 -27.02 10.46
N PRO A 22 -6.90 -27.13 10.83
CA PRO A 22 -7.39 -26.75 12.16
C PRO A 22 -6.76 -27.58 13.29
N SER A 23 -6.42 -28.84 13.03
CA SER A 23 -5.70 -29.69 14.00
C SER A 23 -4.28 -29.18 14.27
N LEU A 24 -3.58 -28.68 13.26
CA LEU A 24 -2.27 -28.05 13.41
C LEU A 24 -2.39 -26.70 14.12
N PHE A 25 -3.44 -25.93 13.84
CA PHE A 25 -3.67 -24.64 14.48
C PHE A 25 -3.74 -24.75 16.01
N GLN A 26 -4.32 -25.84 16.53
CA GLN A 26 -4.42 -26.10 17.98
C GLN A 26 -3.09 -26.53 18.63
N THR A 27 -2.12 -27.03 17.87
CA THR A 27 -0.82 -27.47 18.40
C THR A 27 0.24 -26.38 18.36
N LEU A 28 -0.05 -25.25 17.70
CA LEU A 28 0.81 -24.07 17.68
C LEU A 28 0.90 -23.44 19.08
N LYS A 29 2.12 -23.03 19.45
CA LYS A 29 2.40 -22.38 20.71
C LYS A 29 2.19 -20.86 20.68
N GLY A 30 2.24 -20.26 19.49
CA GLY A 30 2.09 -18.81 19.36
C GLY A 30 2.18 -18.30 17.92
N ILE A 31 1.62 -17.12 17.71
CA ILE A 31 1.72 -16.35 16.47
C ILE A 31 2.43 -15.03 16.78
N VAL A 32 3.33 -14.60 15.90
CA VAL A 32 3.95 -13.28 15.90
C VAL A 32 3.57 -12.61 14.61
N GLU A 33 2.89 -11.46 14.67
CA GLU A 33 2.40 -10.76 13.48
C GLU A 33 2.97 -9.34 13.41
N GLU A 34 3.50 -8.98 12.25
CA GLU A 34 4.20 -7.72 11.99
C GLU A 34 3.32 -6.64 11.33
N SER A 35 2.27 -7.01 10.60
CA SER A 35 1.49 -6.08 9.78
C SER A 35 0.20 -5.62 10.47
N LEU A 36 -0.20 -4.36 10.23
CA LEU A 36 -1.49 -3.84 10.71
C LEU A 36 -2.68 -4.67 10.20
N THR A 37 -2.61 -5.13 8.95
CA THR A 37 -3.67 -5.94 8.31
C THR A 37 -3.82 -7.30 9.00
N GLY A 38 -2.72 -7.99 9.26
CA GLY A 38 -2.72 -9.28 9.96
C GLY A 38 -3.18 -9.14 11.40
N ILE A 39 -2.75 -8.08 12.10
CA ILE A 39 -3.22 -7.76 13.46
C ILE A 39 -4.73 -7.54 13.49
N HIS A 40 -5.29 -6.81 12.53
CA HIS A 40 -6.73 -6.61 12.45
C HIS A 40 -7.49 -7.93 12.27
N ARG A 41 -6.97 -8.86 11.45
CA ARG A 41 -7.54 -10.21 11.29
C ARG A 41 -7.46 -11.03 12.59
N LEU A 42 -6.34 -10.96 13.30
CA LEU A 42 -6.17 -11.62 14.60
C LEU A 42 -7.17 -11.09 15.65
N TYR A 43 -7.39 -9.77 15.69
CA TYR A 43 -8.42 -9.18 16.55
C TYR A 43 -9.83 -9.64 16.17
N GLN A 44 -10.13 -9.79 14.88
CA GLN A 44 -11.41 -10.35 14.44
C GLN A 44 -11.59 -11.81 14.90
N LEU A 45 -10.54 -12.64 14.76
CA LEU A 45 -10.55 -14.02 15.25
C LEU A 45 -10.71 -14.09 16.78
N SER A 46 -10.03 -13.21 17.50
CA SER A 46 -10.12 -13.09 18.96
C SER A 46 -11.53 -12.69 19.40
N LYS A 47 -12.12 -11.65 18.79
CA LYS A 47 -13.50 -11.21 19.07
C LYS A 47 -14.54 -12.28 18.73
N ALA A 48 -14.28 -13.10 17.71
CA ALA A 48 -15.13 -14.23 17.35
C ALA A 48 -14.92 -15.47 18.24
N GLY A 49 -14.02 -15.43 19.23
CA GLY A 49 -13.70 -16.57 20.09
C GLY A 49 -13.00 -17.73 19.39
N LYS A 50 -12.44 -17.51 18.19
CA LYS A 50 -11.79 -18.52 17.35
C LYS A 50 -10.27 -18.56 17.48
N LEU A 51 -9.67 -17.56 18.15
CA LEU A 51 -8.25 -17.51 18.40
C LEU A 51 -7.89 -18.34 19.65
N CYS A 52 -7.46 -19.58 19.44
CA CYS A 52 -7.23 -20.56 20.51
C CYS A 52 -5.81 -20.52 21.11
N LEU A 53 -4.96 -19.59 20.68
CA LEU A 53 -3.54 -19.56 21.00
C LEU A 53 -3.05 -18.10 21.11
N PRO A 54 -1.96 -17.83 21.87
CA PRO A 54 -1.48 -16.48 22.08
C PRO A 54 -0.90 -15.88 20.79
N ALA A 55 -1.28 -14.65 20.49
CA ALA A 55 -0.73 -13.89 19.38
C ALA A 55 -0.04 -12.62 19.90
N PHE A 56 1.19 -12.38 19.47
CA PHE A 56 1.98 -11.21 19.81
C PHE A 56 1.91 -10.18 18.70
N ASN A 57 1.51 -8.96 19.06
CA ASN A 57 1.41 -7.83 18.15
C ASN A 57 2.74 -7.06 18.12
N VAL A 58 3.54 -7.31 17.07
CA VAL A 58 4.80 -6.58 16.85
C VAL A 58 4.53 -5.22 16.19
N ASN A 59 3.44 -5.10 15.44
CA ASN A 59 3.12 -3.87 14.71
C ASN A 59 2.98 -2.66 15.64
N ASP A 60 2.47 -2.84 16.86
CA ASP A 60 2.26 -1.74 17.81
C ASP A 60 3.49 -1.41 18.66
N CYS A 61 4.61 -2.13 18.47
CA CYS A 61 5.87 -1.72 19.04
C CYS A 61 6.31 -0.37 18.46
N VAL A 62 6.66 0.59 19.34
CA VAL A 62 7.12 1.93 18.94
C VAL A 62 8.27 1.86 17.95
N THR A 63 9.22 0.95 18.16
CA THR A 63 10.36 0.72 17.28
C THR A 63 9.94 0.23 15.90
N LYS A 64 8.91 -0.62 15.79
CA LYS A 64 8.39 -1.07 14.49
C LYS A 64 7.70 0.09 13.77
N GLN A 65 6.73 0.74 14.41
CA GLN A 65 5.96 1.81 13.77
C GLN A 65 6.86 2.97 13.32
N LYS A 66 7.75 3.43 14.19
CA LYS A 66 8.58 4.61 13.90
C LYS A 66 9.70 4.31 12.92
N PHE A 67 10.31 3.13 12.94
CA PHE A 67 11.44 2.84 12.04
C PHE A 67 11.02 2.16 10.76
N ASP A 68 10.25 1.07 10.83
CA ASP A 68 9.86 0.34 9.64
C ASP A 68 8.73 1.08 8.89
N SER A 69 7.66 1.47 9.58
CA SER A 69 6.51 2.06 8.87
C SER A 69 6.74 3.51 8.45
N LEU A 70 7.40 4.34 9.27
CA LEU A 70 7.68 5.74 8.93
C LEU A 70 9.01 5.93 8.16
N TYR A 71 10.15 5.62 8.78
CA TYR A 71 11.46 5.94 8.19
C TYR A 71 11.83 5.05 6.99
N CYS A 72 11.54 3.75 7.02
CA CYS A 72 11.84 2.88 5.88
C CYS A 72 10.99 3.25 4.65
N CYS A 73 9.71 3.58 4.86
CA CYS A 73 8.84 4.02 3.76
C CYS A 73 9.27 5.36 3.16
N LYS A 74 9.77 6.29 4.00
CA LYS A 74 10.34 7.58 3.55
C LYS A 74 11.47 7.40 2.53
N GLU A 75 12.38 6.46 2.77
CA GLU A 75 13.47 6.15 1.83
C GLU A 75 12.98 5.35 0.61
N SER A 76 12.18 4.32 0.89
CA SER A 76 11.86 3.30 -0.10
C SER A 76 10.90 3.78 -1.18
N VAL A 77 10.00 4.72 -0.87
CA VAL A 77 9.05 5.28 -1.85
C VAL A 77 9.79 5.97 -3.00
N LEU A 78 10.79 6.80 -2.69
CA LEU A 78 11.56 7.53 -3.70
C LEU A 78 12.43 6.58 -4.51
N SER A 79 13.07 5.62 -3.86
CA SER A 79 13.83 4.57 -4.54
C SER A 79 12.93 3.78 -5.49
N GLY A 80 11.75 3.35 -4.99
CA GLY A 80 10.68 2.66 -5.70
C GLY A 80 10.29 3.34 -6.99
N LEU A 81 9.82 4.58 -6.84
CA LEU A 81 9.33 5.38 -7.94
C LEU A 81 10.45 5.71 -8.94
N LYS A 82 11.64 6.11 -8.49
CA LYS A 82 12.76 6.44 -9.39
C LYS A 82 13.23 5.24 -10.21
N ARG A 83 13.43 4.07 -9.59
CA ARG A 83 13.93 2.89 -10.31
C ARG A 83 12.93 2.31 -11.32
N THR A 84 11.64 2.54 -11.11
CA THR A 84 10.59 2.01 -11.98
C THR A 84 10.25 2.95 -13.13
N THR A 85 10.30 4.26 -12.88
CA THR A 85 9.78 5.26 -13.83
C THR A 85 10.86 6.16 -14.43
N ASP A 86 12.03 6.29 -13.78
CA ASP A 86 13.10 7.22 -14.16
C ASP A 86 12.65 8.70 -14.28
N VAL A 87 11.48 9.06 -13.73
CA VAL A 87 10.92 10.43 -13.83
C VAL A 87 11.44 11.36 -12.74
N MET A 88 11.49 12.66 -13.07
CA MET A 88 11.72 13.73 -12.10
C MET A 88 10.45 14.00 -11.29
N PHE A 89 10.54 14.03 -9.96
CA PHE A 89 9.38 14.30 -9.08
C PHE A 89 9.25 15.78 -8.68
N GLY A 90 10.31 16.58 -8.80
CA GLY A 90 10.26 18.01 -8.53
C GLY A 90 9.22 18.70 -9.42
N GLY A 91 8.31 19.48 -8.80
CA GLY A 91 7.21 20.17 -9.47
C GLY A 91 6.01 19.30 -9.85
N LYS A 92 6.10 17.96 -9.72
CA LYS A 92 4.97 17.06 -9.99
C LYS A 92 3.93 17.12 -8.89
N GLN A 93 2.67 16.96 -9.26
CA GLN A 93 1.54 16.88 -8.35
C GLN A 93 1.34 15.42 -7.91
N VAL A 94 1.47 15.15 -6.61
CA VAL A 94 1.38 13.79 -6.06
C VAL A 94 0.24 13.73 -5.06
N LEU A 95 -0.69 12.79 -5.25
CA LEU A 95 -1.73 12.49 -4.27
C LEU A 95 -1.32 11.27 -3.45
N VAL A 96 -1.25 11.43 -2.14
CA VAL A 96 -1.05 10.33 -1.19
C VAL A 96 -2.37 10.04 -0.48
N CYS A 97 -2.82 8.79 -0.56
CA CYS A 97 -4.06 8.33 0.04
C CYS A 97 -3.76 7.62 1.36
N GLY A 98 -4.15 8.26 2.47
CA GLY A 98 -3.76 7.86 3.82
C GLY A 98 -2.60 8.69 4.36
N TYR A 99 -2.70 9.09 5.62
CA TYR A 99 -1.75 9.88 6.38
C TYR A 99 -1.43 9.24 7.74
N GLY A 100 -1.43 7.91 7.79
CA GLY A 100 -0.81 7.13 8.86
C GLY A 100 0.72 7.21 8.82
N GLU A 101 1.42 6.35 9.58
CA GLU A 101 2.89 6.37 9.65
C GLU A 101 3.57 6.18 8.27
N VAL A 102 3.03 5.27 7.43
CA VAL A 102 3.51 5.07 6.05
C VAL A 102 3.27 6.32 5.20
N GLY A 103 2.05 6.87 5.24
CA GLY A 103 1.67 8.06 4.48
C GLY A 103 2.49 9.29 4.86
N LYS A 104 2.75 9.50 6.16
CA LYS A 104 3.64 10.55 6.67
C LYS A 104 5.05 10.42 6.10
N GLY A 105 5.59 9.21 6.09
CA GLY A 105 6.91 8.92 5.50
C GLY A 105 6.94 9.27 4.02
N CYS A 106 5.93 8.84 3.27
CA CYS A 106 5.80 9.13 1.84
C CYS A 106 5.67 10.64 1.54
N CYS A 107 4.80 11.33 2.27
CA CYS A 107 4.58 12.77 2.09
C CYS A 107 5.84 13.58 2.40
N ALA A 108 6.55 13.25 3.49
CA ALA A 108 7.80 13.91 3.85
C ALA A 108 8.89 13.71 2.79
N ALA A 109 9.03 12.50 2.26
CA ALA A 109 10.00 12.18 1.22
C ALA A 109 9.73 12.95 -0.08
N LEU A 110 8.47 12.96 -0.52
CA LEU A 110 8.05 13.62 -1.77
C LEU A 110 8.16 15.14 -1.67
N LYS A 111 7.78 15.72 -0.52
CA LYS A 111 7.96 17.15 -0.25
C LYS A 111 9.44 17.55 -0.31
N ALA A 112 10.33 16.73 0.24
CA ALA A 112 11.77 16.99 0.25
C ALA A 112 12.41 17.02 -1.14
N VAL A 113 11.85 16.30 -2.13
CA VAL A 113 12.30 16.34 -3.53
C VAL A 113 11.58 17.41 -4.37
N GLY A 114 10.80 18.29 -3.74
CA GLY A 114 10.10 19.40 -4.40
C GLY A 114 8.81 19.02 -5.11
N ALA A 115 8.20 17.87 -4.78
CA ALA A 115 6.88 17.54 -5.30
C ALA A 115 5.78 18.33 -4.58
N VAL A 116 4.69 18.64 -5.29
CA VAL A 116 3.48 19.25 -4.72
C VAL A 116 2.59 18.11 -4.20
N VAL A 117 2.59 17.91 -2.89
CA VAL A 117 1.90 16.78 -2.25
C VAL A 117 0.51 17.18 -1.77
N TYR A 118 -0.49 16.43 -2.23
CA TYR A 118 -1.86 16.44 -1.74
C TYR A 118 -2.11 15.18 -0.92
N VAL A 119 -2.97 15.28 0.09
CA VAL A 119 -3.35 14.16 0.96
C VAL A 119 -4.85 13.94 0.88
N THR A 120 -5.30 12.69 0.82
CA THR A 120 -6.69 12.33 1.11
C THR A 120 -6.73 11.45 2.35
N GLU A 121 -7.63 11.79 3.28
CA GLU A 121 -7.79 11.08 4.55
C GLU A 121 -9.27 10.98 4.93
N ALA A 122 -9.61 9.86 5.56
CA ALA A 122 -10.92 9.63 6.17
C ALA A 122 -10.91 9.95 7.67
N ASP A 123 -9.77 9.79 8.36
CA ASP A 123 -9.64 10.13 9.78
C ASP A 123 -9.40 11.64 9.95
N PRO A 124 -10.29 12.37 10.65
CA PRO A 124 -10.14 13.81 10.87
C PRO A 124 -8.87 14.19 11.65
N ILE A 125 -8.34 13.32 12.51
CA ILE A 125 -7.12 13.57 13.29
C ILE A 125 -5.91 13.51 12.35
N CYS A 126 -5.80 12.47 11.53
CA CYS A 126 -4.74 12.33 10.54
C CYS A 126 -4.82 13.45 9.48
N ALA A 127 -6.03 13.82 9.06
CA ALA A 127 -6.23 14.96 8.17
C ALA A 127 -5.75 16.28 8.79
N LEU A 128 -6.08 16.54 10.06
CA LEU A 128 -5.60 17.72 10.77
C LEU A 128 -4.07 17.73 10.89
N GLN A 129 -3.45 16.59 11.19
CA GLN A 129 -2.00 16.45 11.20
C GLN A 129 -1.38 16.78 9.83
N ALA A 130 -1.95 16.27 8.74
CA ALA A 130 -1.50 16.60 7.38
C ALA A 130 -1.55 18.11 7.10
N CYS A 131 -2.63 18.78 7.51
CA CYS A 131 -2.74 20.23 7.42
C CYS A 131 -1.67 20.96 8.23
N MET A 132 -1.40 20.53 9.46
CA MET A 132 -0.36 21.11 10.32
C MET A 132 1.06 20.92 9.74
N ASP A 133 1.30 19.79 9.07
CA ASP A 133 2.56 19.50 8.36
C ASP A 133 2.68 20.26 7.01
N GLY A 134 1.67 21.07 6.67
CA GLY A 134 1.63 21.93 5.49
C GLY A 134 1.22 21.22 4.21
N PHE A 135 0.49 20.10 4.32
CA PHE A 135 -0.11 19.40 3.18
C PHE A 135 -1.55 19.83 2.99
N ARG A 136 -1.99 19.95 1.73
CA ARG A 136 -3.39 20.24 1.41
C ARG A 136 -4.18 18.94 1.42
N VAL A 137 -5.14 18.83 2.33
CA VAL A 137 -6.11 17.74 2.36
C VAL A 137 -7.21 18.00 1.33
N VAL A 138 -7.45 17.05 0.45
CA VAL A 138 -8.38 17.14 -0.67
C VAL A 138 -9.13 15.82 -0.86
N ARG A 139 -10.25 15.86 -1.57
CA ARG A 139 -10.89 14.62 -2.06
C ARG A 139 -10.21 14.18 -3.36
N MET A 140 -10.09 12.87 -3.55
CA MET A 140 -9.51 12.31 -4.78
C MET A 140 -10.25 12.82 -6.03
N GLU A 141 -11.57 12.92 -5.97
CA GLU A 141 -12.40 13.41 -7.07
C GLU A 141 -12.12 14.87 -7.47
N GLU A 142 -11.53 15.68 -6.60
CA GLU A 142 -11.20 17.09 -6.90
C GLU A 142 -9.91 17.19 -7.71
N VAL A 143 -8.97 16.27 -7.48
CA VAL A 143 -7.59 16.38 -8.00
C VAL A 143 -7.22 15.27 -8.99
N ALA A 144 -8.06 14.24 -9.17
CA ALA A 144 -7.77 13.08 -10.02
C ALA A 144 -7.31 13.47 -11.44
N ALA A 145 -7.88 14.53 -12.03
CA ALA A 145 -7.55 14.96 -13.39
C ALA A 145 -6.21 15.72 -13.52
N GLN A 146 -5.65 16.22 -12.42
CA GLN A 146 -4.44 17.07 -12.45
C GLN A 146 -3.18 16.37 -11.92
N VAL A 147 -3.34 15.36 -11.06
CA VAL A 147 -2.22 14.68 -10.41
C VAL A 147 -1.38 13.87 -11.39
N ASP A 148 -0.05 13.89 -11.21
CA ASP A 148 0.92 13.10 -11.94
C ASP A 148 1.13 11.72 -11.33
N VAL A 149 1.01 11.61 -10.02
CA VAL A 149 1.28 10.39 -9.25
C VAL A 149 0.22 10.20 -8.19
N VAL A 150 -0.27 8.97 -8.03
CA VAL A 150 -1.15 8.57 -6.93
C VAL A 150 -0.52 7.41 -6.18
N ILE A 151 -0.45 7.55 -4.86
CA ILE A 151 0.13 6.55 -3.96
C ILE A 151 -0.94 6.16 -2.93
N THR A 152 -1.24 4.87 -2.81
CA THR A 152 -2.16 4.35 -1.79
C THR A 152 -1.40 3.77 -0.61
N CYS A 153 -1.79 4.12 0.61
CA CYS A 153 -1.20 3.63 1.86
C CYS A 153 -2.20 3.61 3.02
N THR A 154 -3.46 3.26 2.72
CA THR A 154 -4.58 3.29 3.67
C THR A 154 -4.79 1.97 4.40
N GLY A 155 -4.31 0.85 3.83
CA GLY A 155 -4.67 -0.50 4.26
C GLY A 155 -6.13 -0.89 3.97
N ASN A 156 -6.88 -0.08 3.22
CA ASN A 156 -8.30 -0.27 2.95
C ASN A 156 -8.57 -0.66 1.49
N LYS A 157 -9.71 -1.30 1.23
CA LYS A 157 -10.08 -1.76 -0.12
C LYS A 157 -10.67 -0.63 -0.95
N ASN A 158 -10.47 -0.68 -2.26
CA ASN A 158 -11.15 0.18 -3.24
C ASN A 158 -10.94 1.69 -3.01
N VAL A 159 -9.72 2.08 -2.65
CA VAL A 159 -9.31 3.48 -2.51
C VAL A 159 -9.25 4.14 -3.89
N VAL A 160 -8.61 3.45 -4.84
CA VAL A 160 -8.53 3.87 -6.25
C VAL A 160 -9.35 2.88 -7.07
N VAL A 161 -10.49 3.34 -7.57
CA VAL A 161 -11.42 2.56 -8.39
C VAL A 161 -11.44 3.03 -9.84
N ARG A 162 -12.06 2.25 -10.75
CA ARG A 162 -12.15 2.57 -12.19
C ARG A 162 -12.58 4.01 -12.47
N LYS A 163 -13.61 4.52 -11.79
CA LYS A 163 -14.09 5.91 -11.94
C LYS A 163 -13.00 6.97 -11.68
N HIS A 164 -12.05 6.69 -10.80
CA HIS A 164 -10.92 7.59 -10.52
C HIS A 164 -9.91 7.50 -11.65
N LEU A 165 -9.54 6.27 -12.03
CA LEU A 165 -8.58 6.00 -13.09
C LEU A 165 -9.04 6.57 -14.43
N ASP A 166 -10.33 6.50 -14.76
CA ASP A 166 -10.92 7.10 -15.96
C ASP A 166 -10.75 8.63 -16.02
N ARG A 167 -10.75 9.30 -14.86
CA ARG A 167 -10.57 10.76 -14.77
C ARG A 167 -9.12 11.21 -14.74
N MET A 168 -8.17 10.31 -14.50
CA MET A 168 -6.75 10.66 -14.45
C MET A 168 -6.22 11.08 -15.82
N LYS A 169 -5.20 11.96 -15.81
CA LYS A 169 -4.52 12.38 -17.03
C LYS A 169 -3.67 11.25 -17.63
N ASN A 170 -3.39 11.37 -18.92
CA ASN A 170 -2.48 10.47 -19.62
C ASN A 170 -1.08 10.50 -18.98
N GLY A 171 -0.48 9.33 -18.79
CA GLY A 171 0.83 9.15 -18.16
C GLY A 171 0.82 9.23 -16.63
N CYS A 172 -0.34 9.28 -15.99
CA CYS A 172 -0.41 9.25 -14.52
C CYS A 172 0.17 7.94 -13.99
N ILE A 173 1.01 8.05 -12.96
CA ILE A 173 1.63 6.91 -12.27
C ILE A 173 0.76 6.57 -11.07
N VAL A 174 0.42 5.31 -10.90
CA VAL A 174 -0.37 4.83 -9.75
C VAL A 174 0.37 3.68 -9.10
N CYS A 175 0.59 3.77 -7.79
CA CYS A 175 1.29 2.74 -7.03
C CYS A 175 0.69 2.53 -5.63
N ASN A 176 0.99 1.38 -5.06
CA ASN A 176 0.54 0.98 -3.73
C ASN A 176 1.73 0.76 -2.81
N MET A 177 1.73 1.48 -1.68
CA MET A 177 2.70 1.32 -0.60
C MET A 177 2.12 0.56 0.59
N GLY A 178 0.81 0.29 0.58
CA GLY A 178 0.16 -0.58 1.56
C GLY A 178 0.51 -2.05 1.37
N HIS A 179 0.18 -2.85 2.39
CA HIS A 179 0.46 -4.28 2.40
C HIS A 179 -0.47 -5.06 1.45
N SER A 180 -1.77 -4.71 1.38
CA SER A 180 -2.74 -5.42 0.53
C SER A 180 -2.77 -4.85 -0.88
N ASN A 181 -2.86 -5.73 -1.89
CA ASN A 181 -3.06 -5.36 -3.29
C ASN A 181 -4.47 -4.86 -3.62
N THR A 182 -5.36 -4.76 -2.62
CA THR A 182 -6.78 -4.43 -2.81
C THR A 182 -7.09 -2.94 -2.68
N GLU A 183 -6.08 -2.09 -2.39
CA GLU A 183 -6.28 -0.64 -2.33
C GLU A 183 -6.62 -0.05 -3.72
N ILE A 184 -6.08 -0.66 -4.79
CA ILE A 184 -6.39 -0.31 -6.18
C ILE A 184 -7.23 -1.45 -6.77
N ASP A 185 -8.39 -1.10 -7.31
CA ASP A 185 -9.31 -2.06 -7.93
C ASP A 185 -8.79 -2.53 -9.29
N LEU A 186 -7.90 -3.51 -9.27
CA LEU A 186 -7.37 -4.15 -10.47
C LEU A 186 -8.40 -5.01 -11.21
N ALA A 187 -9.39 -5.55 -10.51
CA ALA A 187 -10.40 -6.42 -11.12
C ALA A 187 -11.22 -5.65 -12.15
N SER A 188 -11.58 -4.41 -11.83
CA SER A 188 -12.28 -3.50 -12.74
C SER A 188 -11.48 -3.09 -14.00
N LEU A 189 -10.16 -3.35 -14.01
CA LEU A 189 -9.28 -3.05 -15.13
C LEU A 189 -9.02 -4.27 -16.05
N ARG A 190 -9.49 -5.46 -15.68
CA ARG A 190 -9.39 -6.68 -16.49
C ARG A 190 -10.59 -6.79 -17.42
N THR A 191 -10.71 -5.82 -18.33
CA THR A 191 -11.80 -5.75 -19.32
C THR A 191 -11.24 -5.90 -20.74
N ALA A 192 -12.08 -6.35 -21.68
CA ALA A 192 -11.67 -6.54 -23.08
C ALA A 192 -11.30 -5.23 -23.81
N GLU A 193 -11.83 -4.11 -23.32
CA GLU A 193 -11.58 -2.75 -23.83
C GLU A 193 -10.22 -2.18 -23.39
N LEU A 194 -9.64 -2.66 -22.30
CA LEU A 194 -8.38 -2.15 -21.77
C LEU A 194 -7.22 -3.04 -22.21
N ARG A 195 -6.26 -2.44 -22.91
CA ARG A 195 -5.05 -3.14 -23.31
C ARG A 195 -4.00 -3.01 -22.23
N TRP A 196 -3.43 -4.16 -21.85
CA TRP A 196 -2.31 -4.23 -20.92
C TRP A 196 -1.00 -4.44 -21.69
N GLU A 197 -0.01 -3.60 -21.41
CA GLU A 197 1.31 -3.69 -22.02
C GLU A 197 2.38 -3.60 -20.93
N ARG A 198 3.16 -4.67 -20.79
CA ARG A 198 4.28 -4.70 -19.84
C ARG A 198 5.47 -3.96 -20.42
N VAL A 199 5.78 -2.80 -19.86
CA VAL A 199 6.87 -1.93 -20.35
C VAL A 199 8.21 -2.41 -19.82
N ARG A 200 8.25 -2.76 -18.54
CA ARG A 200 9.43 -3.27 -17.83
C ARG A 200 9.00 -4.27 -16.76
N SER A 201 9.98 -4.86 -16.07
CA SER A 201 9.63 -5.66 -14.89
C SER A 201 8.92 -4.80 -13.86
N HIS A 202 7.73 -5.23 -13.43
CA HIS A 202 6.91 -4.54 -12.42
C HIS A 202 6.36 -3.17 -12.87
N VAL A 203 6.29 -2.91 -14.17
CA VAL A 203 5.70 -1.68 -14.71
C VAL A 203 4.80 -2.04 -15.88
N ASP A 204 3.51 -1.83 -15.69
CA ASP A 204 2.49 -2.12 -16.69
C ASP A 204 1.81 -0.83 -17.12
N HIS A 205 1.62 -0.68 -18.43
CA HIS A 205 0.70 0.29 -18.99
C HIS A 205 -0.68 -0.34 -19.09
N VAL A 206 -1.67 0.36 -18.55
CA VAL A 206 -3.08 0.14 -18.88
C VAL A 206 -3.48 1.21 -19.87
N ILE A 207 -3.92 0.78 -21.05
CA ILE A 207 -4.19 1.63 -22.20
C ILE A 207 -5.70 1.62 -22.45
N TRP A 208 -6.30 2.80 -22.41
CA TRP A 208 -7.72 3.03 -22.72
C TRP A 208 -7.95 3.07 -24.24
N PRO A 209 -9.20 2.85 -24.69
CA PRO A 209 -9.55 2.91 -26.11
C PRO A 209 -9.25 4.26 -26.78
N ASP A 210 -9.25 5.35 -26.01
CA ASP A 210 -8.92 6.72 -26.46
C ASP A 210 -7.40 6.96 -26.58
N GLY A 211 -6.56 5.97 -26.26
CA GLY A 211 -5.11 6.05 -26.30
C GLY A 211 -4.47 6.56 -25.00
N LYS A 212 -5.26 6.94 -23.99
CA LYS A 212 -4.76 7.30 -22.66
C LYS A 212 -4.08 6.11 -21.99
N ARG A 213 -2.97 6.37 -21.31
CA ARG A 213 -2.15 5.36 -20.63
C ARG A 213 -2.00 5.70 -19.15
N ILE A 214 -2.14 4.70 -18.30
CA ILE A 214 -1.82 4.79 -16.88
C ILE A 214 -0.67 3.84 -16.59
N LEU A 215 0.34 4.34 -15.87
CA LEU A 215 1.48 3.53 -15.41
C LEU A 215 1.11 2.91 -14.06
N LEU A 216 0.83 1.61 -14.05
CA LEU A 216 0.65 0.85 -12.81
C LEU A 216 1.98 0.24 -12.39
N LEU A 217 2.40 0.55 -11.16
CA LEU A 217 3.61 -0.02 -10.58
C LEU A 217 3.29 -1.30 -9.79
N ALA A 218 4.12 -2.31 -10.03
CA ALA A 218 4.27 -3.56 -9.29
C ALA A 218 3.08 -4.52 -9.24
N GLU A 219 2.20 -4.56 -10.25
CA GLU A 219 0.94 -5.34 -10.20
C GLU A 219 0.19 -5.11 -8.87
N VAL A 220 0.42 -3.95 -8.23
CA VAL A 220 -0.17 -3.50 -6.96
C VAL A 220 0.26 -4.32 -5.71
N THR A 221 1.29 -5.15 -5.76
CA THR A 221 1.93 -5.63 -4.51
C THR A 221 2.81 -4.53 -3.89
N MET A 222 2.99 -4.55 -2.56
CA MET A 222 3.76 -3.56 -1.80
C MET A 222 5.10 -3.22 -2.48
N LEU A 223 5.26 -1.95 -2.91
CA LEU A 223 6.44 -1.46 -3.61
C LEU A 223 7.75 -1.77 -2.85
N LEU A 224 7.68 -1.77 -1.52
CA LEU A 224 8.79 -2.09 -0.61
C LEU A 224 9.29 -3.54 -0.71
N MET A 225 8.39 -4.52 -0.78
CA MET A 225 8.74 -5.94 -0.66
C MET A 225 9.53 -6.44 -1.87
N ARG A 226 9.17 -5.97 -3.07
CA ARG A 226 9.88 -6.33 -4.32
C ARG A 226 11.25 -5.65 -4.44
N MET A 227 11.48 -4.53 -3.74
CA MET A 227 12.81 -3.92 -3.65
C MET A 227 13.74 -4.66 -2.67
N ARG A 228 13.20 -5.15 -1.54
CA ARG A 228 13.97 -5.96 -0.57
C ARG A 228 14.50 -7.27 -1.18
N MET A 229 13.77 -7.89 -2.10
CA MET A 229 14.23 -9.11 -2.79
C MET A 229 15.47 -8.90 -3.67
N ARG A 230 15.74 -7.67 -4.14
CA ARG A 230 16.87 -7.37 -5.03
C ARG A 230 18.15 -6.92 -4.30
N MET A 231 18.07 -6.63 -3.00
CA MET A 231 19.24 -6.35 -2.14
C MET A 231 19.90 -7.61 -1.56
N ARG A 232 19.32 -8.80 -1.83
CA ARG A 232 19.94 -10.10 -1.57
C ARG A 232 20.38 -10.75 -2.88
N MET A 233 21.36 -10.16 -3.54
CA MET A 233 22.20 -10.81 -4.55
C MET A 233 23.60 -10.23 -4.46
#